data_AF-A0A1V2V2A6-F1
#
_entry.id   AF-A0A1V2V2A6-F1
#
_cell.length_a   1.000
_cell.length_b   1.000
_cell.length_c   1.000
_cell.angle_alpha   90.00
_cell.angle_beta   90.00
_cell.angle_gamma   90.00
#
_symmetry.space_group_name_H-M   'P 1'
#
loop_
_entity.id
_entity.type
_entity.pdbx_description
1 polymer ?
#
loop_
_entity_poly.entity_id
_entity_poly.type
_entity_poly.pdbx_seq_one_letter_code
_entity_poly.pdbx_strand_id
1 'polypeptide(L)'
;MSLVIAFNLNDFAILATDRRGVLHYGNEKENIILKIDDNYQKLRKIPFGFFASAGDYLIAECFYIECMTETTHKRNLDQILENTYYRYCNLKDVCHFSEMTTILLIAKEFNQNGKTTKDAILEINIEFQHIKIQEVDSMNLVALMANMNPDQNFWNKIGGYLRSSNDFNKFEDFFSYHVCLIKYIWQKQLKFDDLISHHTDFYFHDRRTSKGILLPAERFEKLPLEGSWIQ
;
A
#
# COMPACT_ATOMS: atom_id res chain seq x y z
N MET A 1 -11.56 -4.40 4.74
CA MET A 1 -10.31 -5.12 5.09
C MET A 1 -9.37 -5.13 3.89
N SER A 2 -8.09 -4.92 4.14
CA SER A 2 -7.04 -4.84 3.12
C SER A 2 -5.74 -5.40 3.68
N LEU A 3 -4.93 -6.03 2.84
CA LEU A 3 -3.51 -6.25 3.09
C LEU A 3 -2.72 -5.39 2.11
N VAL A 4 -1.98 -4.42 2.63
CA VAL A 4 -0.97 -3.66 1.88
C VAL A 4 0.38 -3.85 2.54
N ILE A 5 1.37 -4.27 1.76
CA ILE A 5 2.76 -4.39 2.19
C ILE A 5 3.61 -3.45 1.35
N ALA A 6 4.48 -2.70 1.99
CA ALA A 6 5.46 -1.86 1.33
C ALA A 6 6.86 -2.10 1.89
N PHE A 7 7.81 -2.40 1.01
CA PHE A 7 9.23 -2.34 1.31
C PHE A 7 9.79 -1.05 0.74
N ASN A 8 10.26 -0.17 1.62
CA ASN A 8 11.02 0.99 1.22
C ASN A 8 12.51 0.64 1.26
N LEU A 9 13.12 0.31 0.13
CA LEU A 9 14.52 -0.05 0.04
C LEU A 9 15.37 1.16 -0.39
N ASN A 10 16.69 1.03 -0.33
CA ASN A 10 17.61 2.13 -0.64
C ASN A 10 17.38 2.75 -2.02
N ASP A 11 17.23 1.95 -3.06
CA ASP A 11 17.05 2.46 -4.44
C ASP A 11 15.69 2.08 -5.04
N PHE A 12 14.95 1.24 -4.34
CA PHE A 12 13.75 0.59 -4.85
C PHE A 12 12.62 0.66 -3.84
N ALA A 13 11.39 0.59 -4.33
CA ALA A 13 10.21 0.35 -3.52
C ALA A 13 9.44 -0.84 -4.07
N ILE A 14 8.88 -1.65 -3.19
CA ILE A 14 8.00 -2.75 -3.57
C ILE A 14 6.70 -2.59 -2.82
N LEU A 15 5.60 -2.43 -3.54
CA LEU A 15 4.24 -2.43 -2.98
C LEU A 15 3.58 -3.76 -3.36
N ALA A 16 2.84 -4.35 -2.43
CA ALA A 16 2.01 -5.51 -2.69
C ALA A 16 0.65 -5.34 -2.04
N THR A 17 -0.42 -5.60 -2.80
CA THR A 17 -1.79 -5.47 -2.30
C THR A 17 -2.63 -6.69 -2.63
N ASP A 18 -3.52 -7.08 -1.72
CA ASP A 18 -4.55 -8.04 -2.06
C ASP A 18 -5.66 -7.38 -2.89
N ARG A 19 -6.51 -8.22 -3.49
CA ARG A 19 -7.59 -7.76 -4.39
C ARG A 19 -9.00 -7.87 -3.80
N ARG A 20 -9.15 -8.20 -2.52
CA ARG A 20 -10.47 -8.30 -1.90
C ARG A 20 -10.98 -6.95 -1.41
N GLY A 21 -12.08 -6.46 -1.96
CA GLY A 21 -12.91 -5.43 -1.35
C GLY A 21 -14.03 -6.10 -0.56
N VAL A 22 -14.29 -5.63 0.66
CA VAL A 22 -15.43 -6.09 1.48
C VAL A 22 -16.32 -4.92 1.80
N LEU A 23 -17.57 -4.99 1.35
CA LEU A 23 -18.60 -4.02 1.70
C LEU A 23 -19.35 -4.53 2.94
N HIS A 24 -19.33 -3.74 4.00
CA HIS A 24 -20.07 -4.01 5.21
C HIS A 24 -21.29 -3.10 5.34
N TYR A 25 -22.34 -3.61 5.97
CA TYR A 25 -23.41 -2.84 6.58
C TYR A 25 -23.27 -2.98 8.09
N GLY A 26 -22.90 -1.89 8.74
CA GLY A 26 -22.82 -1.82 10.19
C GLY A 26 -24.01 -1.07 10.77
N ASN A 27 -24.65 -1.63 11.80
CA ASN A 27 -25.32 -0.82 12.81
C ASN A 27 -24.50 -0.88 14.11
N GLU A 28 -24.88 -0.16 15.18
CA GLU A 28 -24.14 -0.14 16.45
C GLU A 28 -23.95 -1.54 17.10
N LYS A 29 -24.59 -2.59 16.60
CA LYS A 29 -24.62 -3.94 17.20
C LYS A 29 -24.00 -5.02 16.32
N GLU A 30 -24.05 -4.89 15.00
CA GLU A 30 -23.58 -5.93 14.06
C GLU A 30 -22.96 -5.32 12.80
N ASN A 31 -21.86 -5.92 12.34
CA ASN A 31 -21.25 -5.69 11.03
C ASN A 31 -21.57 -6.87 10.11
N ILE A 32 -22.49 -6.66 9.16
CA ILE A 32 -22.93 -7.66 8.19
C ILE A 32 -22.14 -7.46 6.90
N ILE A 33 -21.52 -8.52 6.37
CA ILE A 33 -20.88 -8.48 5.04
C ILE A 33 -21.98 -8.50 3.97
N LEU A 34 -22.08 -7.42 3.18
CA LEU A 34 -23.03 -7.31 2.07
C LEU A 34 -22.46 -7.89 0.77
N LYS A 35 -21.18 -7.64 0.51
CA LYS A 35 -20.52 -8.03 -0.74
C LYS A 35 -19.03 -8.24 -0.54
N ILE A 36 -18.50 -9.25 -1.22
CA ILE A 36 -17.07 -9.48 -1.41
C ILE A 36 -16.77 -9.30 -2.90
N ASP A 37 -15.73 -8.54 -3.23
CA ASP A 37 -15.23 -8.34 -4.60
C ASP A 37 -13.73 -8.65 -4.66
N ASP A 38 -13.36 -9.77 -5.28
CA ASP A 38 -11.96 -10.19 -5.42
C ASP A 38 -11.21 -9.52 -6.58
N ASN A 39 -11.83 -8.54 -7.25
CA ASN A 39 -11.21 -7.78 -8.34
C ASN A 39 -10.81 -6.35 -7.94
N TYR A 40 -10.99 -5.96 -6.69
CA TYR A 40 -10.74 -4.60 -6.23
C TYR A 40 -9.25 -4.24 -6.33
N GLN A 41 -8.92 -3.22 -7.13
CA GLN A 41 -7.56 -2.73 -7.31
C GLN A 41 -7.24 -1.67 -6.25
N LYS A 42 -6.50 -2.08 -5.20
CA LYS A 42 -6.05 -1.18 -4.12
C LYS A 42 -4.85 -0.33 -4.52
N LEU A 43 -4.04 -0.86 -5.43
CA LEU A 43 -2.87 -0.22 -5.98
C LEU A 43 -3.24 0.46 -7.30
N ARG A 44 -3.06 1.78 -7.38
CA ARG A 44 -3.47 2.59 -8.52
C ARG A 44 -2.40 3.57 -8.96
N LYS A 45 -2.29 3.73 -10.27
CA LYS A 45 -1.43 4.75 -10.90
C LYS A 45 -2.14 6.10 -10.85
N ILE A 46 -1.38 7.16 -10.54
CA ILE A 46 -1.82 8.56 -10.57
C ILE A 46 -0.81 9.39 -11.37
N PRO A 47 -1.13 10.63 -11.78
CA PRO A 47 -0.29 11.39 -12.71
C PRO A 47 1.14 11.61 -12.20
N PHE A 48 1.31 11.69 -10.88
CA PHE A 48 2.58 11.97 -10.21
C PHE A 48 3.15 10.79 -9.44
N GLY A 49 2.63 9.56 -9.62
CA GLY A 49 3.13 8.41 -8.89
C GLY A 49 2.20 7.20 -8.89
N PHE A 50 2.28 6.43 -7.80
CA PHE A 50 1.39 5.32 -7.50
C PHE A 50 0.99 5.40 -6.04
N PHE A 51 -0.21 4.92 -5.71
CA PHE A 51 -0.58 4.74 -4.32
C PHE A 51 -1.26 3.40 -4.09
N ALA A 52 -1.11 2.91 -2.87
CA ALA A 52 -1.88 1.81 -2.31
C ALA A 52 -2.66 2.32 -1.09
N SER A 53 -3.76 1.66 -0.73
CA SER A 53 -4.58 2.10 0.41
C SER A 53 -5.18 0.94 1.20
N ALA A 54 -5.37 1.16 2.50
CA ALA A 54 -6.05 0.28 3.42
C ALA A 54 -6.97 1.09 4.35
N GLY A 55 -8.12 0.53 4.72
CA GLY A 55 -9.17 1.20 5.49
C GLY A 55 -10.40 1.49 4.64
N ASP A 56 -10.99 2.68 4.82
CA ASP A 56 -12.21 3.09 4.15
C ASP A 56 -12.00 3.26 2.64
N TYR A 57 -12.68 2.40 1.89
CA TYR A 57 -12.73 2.42 0.43
C TYR A 57 -13.10 3.78 -0.14
N LEU A 58 -14.10 4.46 0.44
CA LEU A 58 -14.62 5.70 -0.08
C LEU A 58 -13.63 6.87 0.09
N ILE A 59 -12.82 6.87 1.15
CA ILE A 59 -11.72 7.84 1.30
C ILE A 59 -10.69 7.61 0.20
N ALA A 60 -10.30 6.37 -0.07
CA ALA A 60 -9.35 6.04 -1.13
C ALA A 60 -9.87 6.41 -2.54
N GLU A 61 -11.17 6.21 -2.81
CA GLU A 61 -11.80 6.68 -4.06
C GLU A 61 -11.82 8.20 -4.16
N CYS A 62 -12.15 8.92 -3.08
CA CYS A 62 -12.09 10.37 -3.09
C CYS A 62 -10.68 10.87 -3.40
N PHE A 63 -9.66 10.24 -2.78
CA PHE A 63 -8.26 10.58 -3.03
C PHE A 63 -7.87 10.35 -4.50
N TYR A 64 -8.25 9.21 -5.06
CA TYR A 64 -8.00 8.91 -6.47
C TYR A 64 -8.63 9.95 -7.39
N ILE A 65 -9.91 10.26 -7.19
CA ILE A 65 -10.62 11.28 -7.97
C ILE A 65 -9.90 12.62 -7.87
N GLU A 66 -9.51 13.05 -6.67
CA GLU A 66 -8.79 14.31 -6.50
C GLU A 66 -7.41 14.31 -7.17
N CYS A 67 -6.67 13.19 -7.13
CA CYS A 67 -5.40 13.06 -7.86
C CYS A 67 -5.57 13.13 -9.38
N MET A 68 -6.69 12.63 -9.91
CA MET A 68 -6.98 12.57 -11.35
C MET A 68 -7.67 13.83 -11.89
N THR A 69 -8.20 14.68 -11.01
CA THR A 69 -8.94 15.88 -11.41
C THR A 69 -8.00 16.90 -12.06
N GLU A 70 -8.29 17.25 -13.31
CA GLU A 70 -7.59 18.32 -14.01
C GLU A 70 -8.04 19.68 -13.46
N THR A 71 -7.07 20.50 -13.06
CA THR A 71 -7.31 21.84 -12.54
C THR A 71 -6.50 22.87 -13.31
N THR A 72 -7.02 24.10 -13.37
CA THR A 72 -6.35 25.22 -14.05
C THR A 72 -5.01 25.59 -13.42
N HIS A 73 -4.84 25.30 -12.13
CA HIS A 73 -3.61 25.51 -11.38
C HIS A 73 -3.10 24.18 -10.84
N LYS A 74 -1.77 24.02 -10.80
CA LYS A 74 -1.14 22.85 -10.18
C LYS A 74 -1.44 22.85 -8.68
N ARG A 75 -1.98 21.76 -8.17
CA ARG A 75 -2.25 21.56 -6.74
C ARG A 75 -1.08 20.85 -6.06
N ASN A 76 -0.82 21.20 -4.81
CA ASN A 76 0.11 20.46 -3.96
C ASN A 76 -0.62 19.30 -3.24
N LEU A 77 0.13 18.46 -2.51
CA LEU A 77 -0.43 17.30 -1.81
C LEU A 77 -1.45 17.73 -0.74
N ASP A 78 -1.18 18.79 0.03
CA ASP A 78 -2.08 19.28 1.08
C ASP A 78 -3.45 19.68 0.50
N GLN A 79 -3.47 20.38 -0.62
CA GLN A 79 -4.70 20.78 -1.32
C GLN A 79 -5.47 19.55 -1.85
N ILE A 80 -4.78 18.54 -2.36
CA ILE A 80 -5.41 17.29 -2.79
C ILE A 80 -6.05 16.57 -1.59
N LEU A 81 -5.36 16.53 -0.45
CA LEU A 81 -5.83 15.89 0.77
C LEU A 81 -7.00 16.64 1.41
N GLU A 82 -6.97 17.97 1.44
CA GLU A 82 -8.07 18.82 1.90
C GLU A 82 -9.33 18.60 1.04
N ASN A 83 -9.18 18.62 -0.29
CA ASN A 83 -10.28 18.33 -1.19
C ASN A 83 -10.80 16.89 -1.04
N THR A 84 -9.91 15.93 -0.80
CA THR A 84 -10.27 14.52 -0.56
C THR A 84 -11.16 14.42 0.66
N TYR A 85 -10.73 15.03 1.76
CA TYR A 85 -11.46 15.06 3.03
C TYR A 85 -12.83 15.75 2.87
N TYR A 86 -12.86 16.91 2.19
CA TYR A 86 -14.09 17.64 1.92
C TYR A 86 -15.06 16.82 1.05
N ARG A 87 -14.57 16.20 -0.03
CA ARG A 87 -15.38 15.34 -0.90
C ARG A 87 -15.98 14.18 -0.13
N TYR A 88 -15.18 13.51 0.69
CA TYR A 88 -15.63 12.39 1.51
C TYR A 88 -16.71 12.82 2.50
N CYS A 89 -16.49 13.90 3.27
CA CYS A 89 -17.47 14.43 4.23
C CYS A 89 -18.83 14.81 3.60
N ASN A 90 -18.86 15.11 2.30
CA ASN A 90 -20.09 15.46 1.58
C ASN A 90 -20.81 14.26 0.95
N LEU A 91 -20.29 13.04 1.07
CA LEU A 91 -21.02 11.85 0.65
C LEU A 91 -22.23 11.62 1.55
N LYS A 92 -23.38 11.36 0.92
CA LYS A 92 -24.64 11.07 1.61
C LYS A 92 -24.75 9.57 1.90
N ASP A 93 -25.46 9.23 2.97
CA ASP A 93 -25.78 7.85 3.35
C ASP A 93 -24.53 6.98 3.61
N VAL A 94 -23.44 7.61 4.07
CA VAL A 94 -22.18 6.98 4.43
C VAL A 94 -21.93 7.13 5.93
N CYS A 95 -21.48 6.07 6.58
CA CYS A 95 -20.94 6.14 7.93
C CYS A 95 -19.48 6.61 7.85
N HIS A 96 -19.27 7.90 8.11
CA HIS A 96 -17.96 8.54 7.95
C HIS A 96 -16.98 8.13 9.05
N PHE A 97 -15.72 7.92 8.68
CA PHE A 97 -14.58 7.69 9.59
C PHE A 97 -14.79 6.55 10.58
N SER A 98 -15.39 5.45 10.12
CA SER A 98 -15.54 4.23 10.94
C SER A 98 -14.18 3.61 11.32
N GLU A 99 -13.17 3.81 10.49
CA GLU A 99 -11.78 3.46 10.74
C GLU A 99 -10.82 4.47 10.08
N MET A 100 -9.57 4.50 10.53
CA MET A 100 -8.51 5.26 9.87
C MET A 100 -8.24 4.67 8.48
N THR A 101 -8.05 5.55 7.50
CA THR A 101 -7.59 5.15 6.16
C THR A 101 -6.14 5.55 5.98
N THR A 102 -5.31 4.58 5.63
CA THR A 102 -3.89 4.81 5.32
C THR A 102 -3.66 4.70 3.83
N ILE A 103 -2.98 5.69 3.27
CA ILE A 103 -2.54 5.75 1.88
C ILE A 103 -1.01 5.71 1.87
N LEU A 104 -0.44 4.77 1.13
CA LEU A 104 0.99 4.74 0.81
C LEU A 104 1.19 5.32 -0.57
N LEU A 105 1.78 6.52 -0.62
CA LEU A 105 2.02 7.26 -1.84
C LEU A 105 3.51 7.23 -2.19
N ILE A 106 3.84 6.76 -3.39
CA ILE A 106 5.16 6.98 -3.99
C ILE A 106 5.12 8.35 -4.66
N ALA A 107 5.74 9.33 -4.02
CA ALA A 107 5.78 10.71 -4.47
C ALA A 107 7.10 10.99 -5.19
N LYS A 108 7.00 11.50 -6.42
CA LYS A 108 8.17 11.95 -7.18
C LYS A 108 8.80 13.16 -6.52
N GLU A 109 10.03 13.03 -6.07
CA GLU A 109 10.83 14.16 -5.62
C GLU A 109 11.55 14.80 -6.81
N PHE A 110 11.52 16.12 -6.86
CA PHE A 110 12.32 16.92 -7.78
C PHE A 110 13.20 17.85 -6.96
N ASN A 111 14.50 17.89 -7.26
CA ASN A 111 15.35 18.95 -6.73
C ASN A 111 15.02 20.31 -7.37
N GLN A 112 15.64 21.35 -6.84
CA GLN A 112 15.52 22.74 -7.31
C GLN A 112 15.86 22.93 -8.80
N ASN A 113 16.57 21.97 -9.41
CA ASN A 113 16.93 21.97 -10.84
C ASN A 113 15.97 21.11 -11.69
N GLY A 114 14.87 20.62 -11.13
CA GLY A 114 13.90 19.77 -11.83
C GLY A 114 14.38 18.35 -12.10
N LYS A 115 15.52 17.92 -11.51
CA LYS A 115 15.99 16.53 -11.61
C LYS A 115 15.42 15.70 -10.47
N THR A 116 14.98 14.48 -10.80
CA THR A 116 14.61 13.48 -9.81
C THR A 116 15.80 13.19 -8.89
N THR A 117 15.59 13.28 -7.57
CA THR A 117 16.61 12.92 -6.56
C THR A 117 16.44 11.48 -6.15
N LYS A 118 15.27 11.16 -5.60
CA LYS A 118 14.85 9.82 -5.20
C LYS A 118 13.40 9.92 -4.77
N ASP A 119 12.50 9.14 -5.37
CA ASP A 119 11.08 9.19 -4.99
C ASP A 119 10.91 8.85 -3.49
N ALA A 120 10.08 9.60 -2.78
CA ALA A 120 9.75 9.37 -1.37
C ALA A 120 8.55 8.41 -1.27
N ILE A 121 8.48 7.65 -0.17
CA ILE A 121 7.27 6.91 0.18
C ILE A 121 6.64 7.65 1.36
N LEU A 122 5.44 8.18 1.14
CA LEU A 122 4.67 8.87 2.16
C LEU A 122 3.58 7.94 2.67
N GLU A 123 3.50 7.81 3.98
CA GLU A 123 2.36 7.22 4.67
C GLU A 123 1.44 8.35 5.13
N ILE A 124 0.23 8.36 4.59
CA ILE A 124 -0.79 9.38 4.82
C ILE A 124 -1.93 8.70 5.56
N ASN A 125 -2.12 9.07 6.81
CA ASN A 125 -3.19 8.59 7.67
C ASN A 125 -4.30 9.64 7.72
N ILE A 126 -5.52 9.24 7.32
CA ILE A 126 -6.71 10.09 7.27
C ILE A 126 -7.74 9.52 8.25
N GLU A 127 -8.10 10.32 9.24
CA GLU A 127 -9.13 10.04 10.22
C GLU A 127 -9.97 11.30 10.49
N PHE A 128 -10.98 11.20 11.36
CA PHE A 128 -11.86 12.33 11.63
C PHE A 128 -11.06 13.54 12.15
N GLN A 129 -11.16 14.67 11.42
CA GLN A 129 -10.48 15.94 11.70
C GLN A 129 -8.95 15.90 11.72
N HIS A 130 -8.31 14.80 11.32
CA HIS A 130 -6.87 14.66 11.36
C HIS A 130 -6.32 13.99 10.11
N ILE A 131 -5.30 14.64 9.52
CA ILE A 131 -4.49 14.06 8.45
C ILE A 131 -3.05 14.13 8.90
N LYS A 132 -2.40 12.97 9.01
CA LYS A 132 -0.99 12.85 9.36
C LYS A 132 -0.21 12.33 8.16
N ILE A 133 0.85 13.02 7.81
CA ILE A 133 1.78 12.61 6.75
C ILE A 133 3.13 12.32 7.40
N GLN A 134 3.71 11.17 7.08
CA GLN A 134 5.07 10.83 7.46
C GLN A 134 5.79 10.21 6.26
N GLU A 135 7.06 10.54 6.09
CA GLU A 135 7.91 9.81 5.16
C GLU A 135 8.33 8.48 5.81
N VAL A 136 8.25 7.41 5.04
CA VAL A 136 8.75 6.10 5.45
C VAL A 136 10.26 6.09 5.29
N ASP A 137 10.98 5.76 6.35
CA ASP A 137 12.44 5.66 6.32
C ASP A 137 12.92 4.60 5.33
N SER A 138 14.13 4.78 4.80
CA SER A 138 14.80 3.78 3.96
C SER A 138 15.09 2.50 4.75
N MET A 139 15.07 1.37 4.06
CA MET A 139 15.23 0.03 4.64
C MET A 139 14.16 -0.30 5.69
N ASN A 140 12.92 0.10 5.43
CA ASN A 140 11.81 -0.11 6.33
C ASN A 140 10.64 -0.85 5.65
N LEU A 141 9.85 -1.54 6.46
CA LEU A 141 8.65 -2.27 6.09
C LEU A 141 7.43 -1.55 6.65
N VAL A 142 6.44 -1.30 5.81
CA VAL A 142 5.11 -0.86 6.23
C VAL A 142 4.09 -1.92 5.86
N ALA A 143 3.30 -2.36 6.84
CA ALA A 143 2.19 -3.29 6.64
C ALA A 143 0.90 -2.64 7.13
N LEU A 144 -0.09 -2.52 6.24
CA LEU A 144 -1.40 -1.96 6.55
C LEU A 144 -2.44 -3.08 6.50
N MET A 145 -3.15 -3.25 7.60
CA MET A 145 -4.11 -4.33 7.80
C MET A 145 -5.07 -3.99 8.94
N ALA A 146 -6.36 -4.31 8.75
CA ALA A 146 -7.38 -4.12 9.78
C ALA A 146 -7.18 -5.09 10.96
N ASN A 147 -6.81 -6.34 10.67
CA ASN A 147 -6.49 -7.36 11.67
C ASN A 147 -5.00 -7.69 11.61
N MET A 148 -4.19 -6.92 12.34
CA MET A 148 -2.74 -7.05 12.31
C MET A 148 -2.28 -8.35 12.97
N ASN A 149 -1.89 -9.35 12.17
CA ASN A 149 -1.44 -10.64 12.68
C ASN A 149 -0.59 -11.38 11.62
N PRO A 150 0.74 -11.46 11.80
CA PRO A 150 1.32 -11.95 13.06
C PRO A 150 1.80 -10.83 14.01
N ASP A 151 2.41 -11.22 15.14
CA ASP A 151 2.85 -10.31 16.21
C ASP A 151 4.01 -9.35 15.80
N GLN A 152 4.33 -8.40 16.68
CA GLN A 152 5.41 -7.44 16.45
C GLN A 152 6.77 -8.12 16.22
N ASN A 153 7.04 -9.27 16.86
CA ASN A 153 8.30 -9.98 16.68
C ASN A 153 8.47 -10.50 15.25
N PHE A 154 7.38 -11.00 14.66
CA PHE A 154 7.37 -11.38 13.25
C PHE A 154 7.72 -10.18 12.36
N TRP A 155 7.03 -9.04 12.53
CA TRP A 155 7.26 -7.86 11.70
C TRP A 155 8.68 -7.30 11.84
N ASN A 156 9.19 -7.23 13.07
CA ASN A 156 10.58 -6.82 13.33
C ASN A 156 11.57 -7.76 12.63
N LYS A 157 11.32 -9.07 12.68
CA LYS A 157 12.15 -10.06 12.00
C LYS A 157 12.13 -9.90 10.49
N ILE A 158 10.96 -9.66 9.88
CA ILE A 158 10.85 -9.38 8.44
C ILE A 158 11.61 -8.10 8.09
N GLY A 159 11.48 -7.03 8.88
CA GLY A 159 12.25 -5.80 8.68
C GLY A 159 13.76 -6.05 8.66
N GLY A 160 14.26 -6.91 9.55
CA GLY A 160 15.66 -7.35 9.57
C GLY A 160 16.11 -8.18 8.35
N TYR A 161 15.18 -8.69 7.54
CA TYR A 161 15.47 -9.41 6.31
C TYR A 161 15.46 -8.54 5.06
N LEU A 162 15.13 -7.25 5.15
CA LEU A 162 15.28 -6.36 4.01
C LEU A 162 16.76 -6.27 3.59
N ARG A 163 17.01 -6.25 2.28
CA ARG A 163 18.36 -6.21 1.71
C ARG A 163 18.43 -5.14 0.63
N SER A 164 19.58 -4.51 0.50
CA SER A 164 19.87 -3.56 -0.57
C SER A 164 20.12 -4.32 -1.87
N SER A 165 19.98 -3.65 -3.01
CA SER A 165 20.35 -4.24 -4.31
C SER A 165 21.84 -4.61 -4.38
N ASN A 166 22.69 -3.88 -3.64
CA ASN A 166 24.13 -4.13 -3.54
C ASN A 166 24.48 -5.43 -2.80
N ASP A 167 23.52 -6.05 -2.09
CA ASP A 167 23.73 -7.33 -1.40
C ASP A 167 23.65 -8.53 -2.37
N PHE A 168 23.34 -8.29 -3.65
CA PHE A 168 23.14 -9.32 -4.67
C PHE A 168 24.03 -9.09 -5.89
N ASN A 169 24.49 -10.17 -6.51
CA ASN A 169 25.27 -10.11 -7.74
C ASN A 169 24.41 -9.83 -8.99
N LYS A 170 23.13 -10.21 -8.95
CA LYS A 170 22.18 -10.05 -10.05
C LYS A 170 20.89 -9.41 -9.55
N PHE A 171 20.29 -8.59 -10.40
CA PHE A 171 19.04 -7.91 -10.08
C PHE A 171 17.88 -8.89 -9.91
N GLU A 172 17.86 -9.97 -10.69
CA GLU A 172 16.84 -11.02 -10.63
C GLU A 172 16.82 -11.73 -9.27
N ASP A 173 18.00 -11.92 -8.67
CA ASP A 173 18.14 -12.53 -7.33
C ASP A 173 17.59 -11.58 -6.26
N PHE A 174 17.94 -10.29 -6.33
CA PHE A 174 17.41 -9.24 -5.48
C PHE A 174 15.88 -9.14 -5.55
N PHE A 175 15.33 -9.12 -6.76
CA PHE A 175 13.90 -9.05 -7.00
C PHE A 175 13.17 -10.29 -6.47
N SER A 176 13.67 -11.48 -6.82
CA SER A 176 13.09 -12.77 -6.41
C SER A 176 13.12 -12.96 -4.90
N TYR A 177 14.20 -12.54 -4.24
CA TYR A 177 14.33 -12.59 -2.78
C TYR A 177 13.21 -11.81 -2.08
N HIS A 178 12.98 -10.54 -2.49
CA HIS A 178 11.96 -9.72 -1.86
C HIS A 178 10.53 -10.16 -2.20
N VAL A 179 10.29 -10.65 -3.42
CA VAL A 179 9.00 -11.28 -3.77
C VAL A 179 8.72 -12.50 -2.90
N CYS A 180 9.74 -13.35 -2.64
CA CYS A 180 9.60 -14.48 -1.73
C CYS A 180 9.30 -14.04 -0.30
N LEU A 181 9.94 -12.96 0.19
CA LEU A 181 9.66 -12.40 1.51
C LEU A 181 8.20 -11.91 1.62
N ILE A 182 7.68 -11.22 0.60
CA ILE A 182 6.27 -10.82 0.56
C ILE A 182 5.35 -12.03 0.54
N LYS A 183 5.64 -13.03 -0.29
CA LYS A 183 4.86 -14.28 -0.34
C LYS A 183 4.83 -15.00 1.01
N TYR A 184 5.95 -14.97 1.75
CA TYR A 184 6.02 -15.52 3.10
C TYR A 184 5.13 -14.76 4.09
N ILE A 185 5.13 -13.42 4.05
CA ILE A 185 4.21 -12.59 4.85
C ILE A 185 2.75 -12.94 4.51
N TRP A 186 2.43 -13.01 3.22
CA TRP A 186 1.09 -13.38 2.74
C TRP A 186 0.64 -14.73 3.28
N GLN A 187 1.51 -15.74 3.21
CA GLN A 187 1.22 -17.08 3.72
C GLN A 187 0.95 -17.10 5.21
N LYS A 188 1.62 -16.24 5.98
CA LYS A 188 1.42 -16.14 7.43
C LYS A 188 0.13 -15.42 7.75
N GLN A 189 -0.16 -14.32 7.07
CA GLN A 189 -1.39 -13.55 7.27
C GLN A 189 -2.65 -14.37 6.91
N LEU A 190 -2.62 -15.13 5.80
CA LEU A 190 -3.72 -16.01 5.38
C LEU A 190 -4.10 -17.11 6.39
N LYS A 191 -3.29 -17.31 7.45
CA LYS A 191 -3.65 -18.23 8.56
C LYS A 191 -4.59 -17.60 9.59
N PHE A 192 -4.66 -16.27 9.61
CA PHE A 192 -5.40 -15.50 10.60
C PHE A 192 -6.57 -14.73 10.00
N ASP A 193 -6.48 -14.38 8.73
CA ASP A 193 -7.47 -13.54 8.05
C ASP A 193 -7.85 -14.16 6.70
N ASP A 194 -9.05 -14.72 6.64
CA ASP A 194 -9.64 -15.31 5.45
C ASP A 194 -10.30 -14.25 4.54
N LEU A 195 -10.33 -12.97 4.95
CA LEU A 195 -10.82 -11.83 4.19
C LEU A 195 -9.72 -11.14 3.36
N ILE A 196 -8.57 -11.79 3.21
CA ILE A 196 -7.53 -11.41 2.26
C ILE A 196 -7.63 -12.33 1.04
N SER A 197 -7.56 -11.78 -0.17
CA SER A 197 -7.59 -12.63 -1.35
C SER A 197 -6.29 -13.40 -1.58
N HIS A 198 -6.40 -14.51 -2.29
CA HIS A 198 -5.26 -15.27 -2.82
C HIS A 198 -4.68 -14.65 -4.11
N HIS A 199 -5.00 -13.40 -4.42
CA HIS A 199 -4.41 -12.68 -5.55
C HIS A 199 -3.61 -11.51 -5.01
N THR A 200 -2.41 -11.33 -5.55
CA THR A 200 -1.51 -10.25 -5.14
C THR A 200 -1.14 -9.41 -6.36
N ASP A 201 -1.44 -8.11 -6.29
CA ASP A 201 -0.87 -7.13 -7.20
C ASP A 201 0.48 -6.70 -6.64
N PHE A 202 1.53 -6.72 -7.48
CA PHE A 202 2.86 -6.23 -7.11
C PHE A 202 3.22 -5.00 -7.93
N TYR A 203 3.78 -3.99 -7.28
CA TYR A 203 4.41 -2.88 -7.96
C TYR A 203 5.85 -2.74 -7.51
N PHE A 204 6.75 -2.90 -8.47
CA PHE A 204 8.17 -2.68 -8.28
C PHE A 204 8.54 -1.31 -8.86
N HIS A 205 9.27 -0.52 -8.09
CA HIS A 205 9.58 0.86 -8.44
C HIS A 205 11.07 1.15 -8.22
N ASP A 206 11.76 1.64 -9.26
CA ASP A 206 13.10 2.22 -9.17
C ASP A 206 12.97 3.71 -8.80
N ARG A 207 13.29 4.01 -7.54
CA ARG A 207 13.14 5.36 -6.94
C ARG A 207 14.10 6.38 -7.55
N ARG A 208 15.18 5.93 -8.18
CA ARG A 208 16.19 6.82 -8.80
C ARG A 208 15.72 7.33 -10.16
N THR A 209 14.90 6.54 -10.85
CA THR A 209 14.41 6.87 -12.19
C THR A 209 12.92 7.17 -12.24
N SER A 210 12.22 7.03 -11.11
CA SER A 210 10.76 7.11 -10.98
C SER A 210 10.01 6.18 -11.95
N LYS A 211 10.63 5.06 -12.34
CA LYS A 211 10.04 4.05 -13.23
C LYS A 211 9.62 2.87 -12.40
N GLY A 212 8.51 2.23 -12.77
CA GLY A 212 8.10 1.00 -12.13
C GLY A 212 7.24 0.14 -13.02
N ILE A 213 7.07 -1.11 -12.59
CA ILE A 213 6.35 -2.15 -13.30
C ILE A 213 5.26 -2.67 -12.36
N LEU A 214 4.02 -2.66 -12.84
CA LEU A 214 2.90 -3.34 -12.21
C LEU A 214 2.85 -4.77 -12.74
N LEU A 215 2.99 -5.74 -11.84
CA LEU A 215 2.76 -7.15 -12.11
C LEU A 215 1.36 -7.48 -11.57
N PRO A 216 0.36 -7.59 -12.46
CA PRO A 216 -1.03 -7.71 -12.05
C PRO A 216 -1.33 -9.12 -11.53
N ALA A 217 -2.07 -9.16 -10.42
CA ALA A 217 -2.85 -10.27 -9.87
C ALA A 217 -2.31 -11.67 -10.13
N GLU A 218 -1.05 -11.92 -9.74
CA GLU A 218 -0.57 -13.29 -9.70
C GLU A 218 -1.36 -14.07 -8.66
N ARG A 219 -1.81 -15.28 -9.03
CA ARG A 219 -2.38 -16.19 -8.05
C ARG A 219 -1.28 -16.53 -7.06
N PHE A 220 -1.56 -16.33 -5.77
CA PHE A 220 -0.66 -16.69 -4.71
C PHE A 220 -0.43 -18.21 -4.72
N GLU A 221 0.81 -18.59 -5.01
CA GLU A 221 1.28 -19.96 -4.86
C GLU A 221 2.02 -20.09 -3.52
N LYS A 222 1.65 -21.11 -2.74
CA LYS A 222 2.30 -21.38 -1.45
C LYS A 222 3.77 -21.68 -1.67
N LEU A 223 4.62 -21.04 -0.88
CA LEU A 223 6.02 -21.42 -0.80
C LEU A 223 6.15 -22.80 -0.13
N PRO A 224 7.16 -23.61 -0.50
CA PRO A 224 7.52 -24.81 0.26
C PRO A 224 7.74 -24.45 1.73
N LEU A 225 7.31 -25.33 2.65
CA LEU A 225 7.47 -25.11 4.08
C LEU A 225 8.96 -25.06 4.47
N GLU A 226 9.39 -23.91 5.00
CA GLU A 226 10.64 -23.60 5.71
C GLU A 226 12.00 -23.93 5.05
N GLY A 227 12.85 -22.90 4.91
CA GLY A 227 14.28 -23.04 5.23
C GLY A 227 15.33 -22.73 4.15
N SER A 228 15.03 -22.79 2.85
CA SER A 228 16.08 -22.67 1.82
C SER A 228 16.29 -21.28 1.22
N TRP A 229 15.43 -20.30 1.51
CA TRP A 229 15.41 -19.01 0.79
C TRP A 229 15.69 -17.78 1.67
N ILE A 230 15.82 -17.95 2.98
CA ILE A 230 16.11 -16.87 3.95
C ILE A 230 17.44 -17.15 4.68
N GLN A 231 18.43 -17.69 3.95
CA GLN A 231 19.81 -17.81 4.45
C GLN A 231 20.61 -16.57 4.08
#